data_AF-A0A1T2XCF7-F1
#
_entry.id   AF-A0A1T2XCF7-F1
#
_cell.length_a   1.000
_cell.length_b   1.000
_cell.length_c   1.000
_cell.angle_alpha   90.00
_cell.angle_beta   90.00
_cell.angle_gamma   90.00
#
_symmetry.space_group_name_H-M   'P 1'
#
loop_
_entity.id
_entity.type
_entity.pdbx_description
1 polymer ?
#
loop_
_entity_poly.entity_id
_entity_poly.type
_entity_poly.pdbx_seq_one_letter_code
_entity_poly.pdbx_strand_id
1 'polypeptide(L)'
;MQIREYLNHYHYVAFIADGSTLPRENGTISPMTSPSPFITPESLKKVIRFSDSKSICGMAIPKGITVITGGGFSGKSTMLAIEMGINNHIPGDGREFVISVDSAQKIYIDNDPYQST
;
A
#
# COMPACT_ATOMS: atom_id res chain seq x y z
N MET A 1 7.00 13.04 -2.41
CA MET A 1 7.63 12.74 -3.73
C MET A 1 8.82 11.79 -3.63
N GLN A 2 9.62 11.82 -2.56
CA GLN A 2 10.83 10.99 -2.40
C GLN A 2 10.61 9.46 -2.42
N ILE A 3 9.50 8.93 -1.88
CA ILE A 3 9.27 7.47 -1.87
C ILE A 3 9.03 6.93 -3.29
N ARG A 4 8.26 7.64 -4.13
CA ARG A 4 7.98 7.16 -5.50
C ARG A 4 9.23 7.16 -6.38
N GLU A 5 10.08 8.19 -6.22
CA GLU A 5 11.40 8.23 -6.84
C GLU A 5 12.28 7.06 -6.38
N TYR A 6 12.27 6.76 -5.07
CA TYR A 6 12.96 5.61 -4.50
C TYR A 6 12.47 4.29 -5.13
N LEU A 7 11.15 4.09 -5.25
CA LEU A 7 10.59 2.88 -5.87
C LEU A 7 11.14 2.68 -7.29
N ASN A 8 11.12 3.75 -8.09
CA ASN A 8 11.61 3.71 -9.47
C ASN A 8 13.11 3.40 -9.55
N HIS A 9 13.92 4.09 -8.74
CA HIS A 9 15.38 3.96 -8.75
C HIS A 9 15.86 2.57 -8.28
N TYR A 10 15.18 1.99 -7.28
CA TYR A 10 15.60 0.74 -6.65
C TYR A 10 14.77 -0.49 -7.07
N HIS A 11 14.05 -0.39 -8.20
CA HIS A 11 13.28 -1.50 -8.77
C HIS A 11 12.22 -2.10 -7.83
N TYR A 12 11.51 -1.24 -7.09
CA TYR A 12 10.31 -1.60 -6.33
C TYR A 12 9.04 -1.09 -7.03
N VAL A 13 7.89 -1.66 -6.69
CA VAL A 13 6.57 -1.27 -7.23
C VAL A 13 5.64 -0.66 -6.17
N ALA A 14 5.88 -0.95 -4.90
CA ALA A 14 5.13 -0.37 -3.79
C ALA A 14 5.96 -0.33 -2.50
N PHE A 15 5.57 0.55 -1.59
CA PHE A 15 6.07 0.64 -0.22
C PHE A 15 4.89 0.81 0.75
N ILE A 16 4.91 0.08 1.86
CA ILE A 16 3.94 0.18 2.95
C ILE A 16 4.71 0.46 4.23
N ALA A 17 4.56 1.64 4.81
CA ALA A 17 5.23 1.97 6.06
C ALA A 17 4.71 1.16 7.24
N ASP A 18 5.62 0.80 8.15
CA ASP A 18 5.25 0.30 9.48
C ASP A 18 4.39 1.34 10.20
N GLY A 19 3.33 0.89 10.89
CA GLY A 19 2.37 1.75 11.57
C GLY A 19 1.20 2.21 10.70
N SER A 20 1.17 1.89 9.41
CA SER A 20 0.07 2.30 8.52
C SER A 20 -1.27 1.66 8.95
N THR A 21 -2.35 2.44 8.86
CA THR A 21 -3.73 1.98 9.07
C THR A 21 -4.36 1.68 7.72
N LEU A 22 -4.30 0.41 7.32
CA LEU A 22 -4.89 -0.05 6.06
C LEU A 22 -6.41 -0.24 6.13
N PRO A 23 -6.99 -0.78 7.22
CA PRO A 23 -8.44 -0.96 7.34
C PRO A 23 -9.18 0.38 7.37
N ARG A 24 -10.37 0.41 6.74
CA ARG A 24 -11.30 1.54 6.80
C ARG A 24 -12.50 1.20 7.70
N GLU A 25 -13.14 2.23 8.25
CA GLU A 25 -14.43 2.07 8.89
C GLU A 25 -15.47 1.58 7.88
N ASN A 26 -16.37 0.70 8.31
CA ASN A 26 -17.29 0.00 7.41
C ASN A 26 -18.12 0.96 6.56
N GLY A 27 -18.06 0.81 5.24
CA GLY A 27 -18.81 1.63 4.29
C GLY A 27 -18.33 3.09 4.17
N THR A 28 -17.16 3.42 4.73
CA THR A 28 -16.62 4.77 4.65
C THR A 28 -15.20 4.79 4.09
N ILE A 29 -14.75 5.99 3.73
CA ILE A 29 -13.35 6.22 3.39
C ILE A 29 -12.49 6.52 4.62
N SER A 30 -13.01 6.59 5.84
CA SER A 30 -12.26 6.99 7.04
C SER A 30 -11.39 5.86 7.60
N PRO A 31 -10.23 6.16 8.22
CA PRO A 31 -9.39 5.13 8.82
C PRO A 31 -10.12 4.48 9.99
N MET A 32 -9.92 3.18 10.16
CA MET A 32 -10.43 2.48 11.34
C MET A 32 -9.83 3.06 12.63
N THR A 33 -10.66 3.27 13.65
CA THR A 33 -10.28 3.96 14.90
C THR A 33 -9.34 3.11 15.77
N SER A 34 -9.56 1.79 15.82
CA SER A 34 -8.77 0.84 16.62
C SER A 34 -8.18 -0.29 15.76
N PRO A 35 -7.32 0.01 14.77
CA PRO A 35 -6.78 -0.98 13.86
C PRO A 35 -5.61 -1.73 14.49
N SER A 36 -5.35 -2.94 13.99
CA SER A 36 -4.01 -3.51 14.11
C SER A 36 -3.12 -2.80 13.07
N PRO A 37 -2.08 -2.06 13.49
CA PRO A 37 -1.22 -1.35 12.56
C PRO A 37 -0.47 -2.33 11.66
N PHE A 38 -0.16 -1.90 10.44
CA PHE A 38 0.68 -2.69 9.56
C PHE A 38 2.09 -2.85 10.15
N ILE A 39 2.59 -4.09 10.19
CA ILE A 39 3.93 -4.42 10.68
C ILE A 39 4.61 -5.28 9.63
N THR A 40 5.80 -4.86 9.22
CA THR A 40 6.59 -5.56 8.21
C THR A 40 7.31 -6.77 8.84
N PRO A 41 7.19 -7.97 8.24
CA PRO A 41 8.05 -9.10 8.60
C PRO A 41 9.52 -8.76 8.37
N GLU A 42 10.41 -9.21 9.26
CA GLU A 42 11.83 -8.84 9.22
C GLU A 42 12.49 -9.16 7.87
N SER A 43 12.11 -10.27 7.22
CA SER A 43 12.60 -10.68 5.91
C SER A 43 12.25 -9.72 4.76
N LEU A 44 11.22 -8.91 4.93
CA LEU A 44 10.72 -7.96 3.93
C LEU A 44 10.96 -6.50 4.34
N LYS A 45 11.60 -6.27 5.49
CA LYS A 45 11.85 -4.95 6.05
C LYS A 45 12.84 -4.16 5.20
N LYS A 46 12.48 -2.91 4.93
CA LYS A 46 13.30 -1.92 4.25
C LYS A 46 13.23 -0.58 4.98
N VAL A 47 14.34 0.13 4.96
CA VAL A 47 14.46 1.48 5.52
C VAL A 47 14.77 2.43 4.37
N ILE A 48 13.84 3.33 4.08
CA ILE A 48 14.06 4.42 3.13
C ILE A 48 14.60 5.61 3.91
N ARG A 49 15.77 6.12 3.51
CA ARG A 49 16.39 7.30 4.10
C ARG A 49 16.15 8.51 3.20
N PHE A 50 15.72 9.61 3.80
CA PHE A 50 15.44 10.87 3.14
C PHE A 50 16.63 11.82 3.28
N SER A 51 16.68 12.84 2.41
CA SER A 51 17.76 13.82 2.38
C SER A 51 17.86 14.67 3.66
N ASP A 52 16.76 14.79 4.41
CA ASP A 52 16.69 15.52 5.68
C ASP A 52 17.04 14.64 6.91
N SER A 53 17.79 13.55 6.70
CA SER A 53 18.17 12.56 7.72
C SER A 53 17.00 11.83 8.40
N LYS A 54 15.76 12.05 7.95
CA LYS A 54 14.64 11.20 8.37
C LYS A 54 14.72 9.86 7.66
N SER A 55 14.12 8.85 8.28
CA SER A 55 13.94 7.56 7.65
C SER A 55 12.59 6.99 7.97
N ILE A 56 12.10 6.12 7.08
CA ILE A 56 10.86 5.39 7.26
C ILE A 56 11.14 3.90 7.09
N CYS A 57 10.65 3.11 8.03
CA CYS A 57 10.72 1.66 8.00
C CYS A 57 9.40 1.10 7.46
N GLY A 58 9.48 0.04 6.68
CA GLY A 58 8.30 -0.61 6.13
C GLY A 58 8.66 -1.72 5.16
N MET A 59 7.66 -2.17 4.40
CA MET A 59 7.79 -3.22 3.42
C MET A 59 7.88 -2.62 2.02
N ALA A 60 8.95 -2.90 1.28
CA ALA A 60 9.03 -2.57 -0.14
C ALA A 60 8.77 -3.82 -0.99
N ILE A 61 7.82 -3.73 -1.92
CA ILE A 61 7.46 -4.82 -2.82
C ILE A 61 8.33 -4.70 -4.08
N PRO A 62 9.20 -5.68 -4.39
CA PRO A 62 10.08 -5.61 -5.55
C PRO A 62 9.31 -5.75 -6.87
N LYS A 63 9.88 -5.24 -7.96
CA LYS A 63 9.41 -5.56 -9.32
C LYS A 63 9.45 -7.09 -9.52
N GLY A 64 8.41 -7.61 -10.16
CA GLY A 64 8.20 -9.04 -10.37
C GLY A 64 6.81 -9.47 -9.93
N ILE A 65 6.66 -10.75 -9.61
CA ILE A 65 5.40 -11.33 -9.15
C ILE A 65 5.45 -11.46 -7.63
N THR A 66 4.53 -10.79 -6.93
CA THR A 66 4.33 -10.94 -5.49
C THR A 66 2.97 -11.59 -5.24
N VAL A 67 2.94 -12.68 -4.48
CA VAL A 67 1.70 -13.39 -4.12
C VAL A 67 1.36 -13.10 -2.67
N ILE A 68 0.18 -12.52 -2.43
CA ILE A 68 -0.37 -12.30 -1.09
C ILE A 68 -1.31 -13.47 -0.77
N THR A 69 -0.93 -14.30 0.20
CA THR A 69 -1.69 -15.50 0.61
C THR A 69 -2.12 -15.43 2.08
N GLY A 70 -3.00 -16.34 2.50
CA GLY A 70 -3.57 -16.41 3.86
C GLY A 70 -5.03 -16.85 3.87
N GLY A 71 -5.54 -17.25 5.04
CA GLY A 71 -6.92 -17.71 5.23
C GLY A 71 -7.99 -16.63 4.99
N GLY A 72 -9.27 -17.02 4.99
CA GLY A 72 -10.38 -16.06 4.90
C GLY A 72 -10.27 -14.96 5.97
N PHE A 73 -10.64 -13.73 5.63
CA PHE A 73 -10.65 -12.58 6.55
C PHE A 73 -9.28 -12.19 7.16
N SER A 74 -8.17 -12.67 6.58
CA SER A 74 -6.81 -12.37 7.05
C SER A 74 -6.24 -11.01 6.61
N GLY A 75 -7.07 -10.09 6.11
CA GLY A 75 -6.63 -8.76 5.66
C GLY A 75 -5.98 -8.68 4.27
N LYS A 76 -6.01 -9.73 3.45
CA LYS A 76 -5.42 -9.71 2.08
C LYS A 76 -5.98 -8.58 1.21
N SER A 77 -7.31 -8.46 1.12
CA SER A 77 -7.96 -7.39 0.36
C SER A 77 -7.69 -6.02 0.96
N THR A 78 -7.55 -5.93 2.28
CA THR A 78 -7.17 -4.70 2.97
C THR A 78 -5.74 -4.27 2.63
N MET A 79 -4.83 -5.24 2.47
CA MET A 79 -3.46 -4.99 2.02
C MET A 79 -3.40 -4.45 0.58
N LEU A 80 -4.42 -4.70 -0.24
CA LEU A 80 -4.57 -4.05 -1.54
C LEU A 80 -4.87 -2.55 -1.46
N ALA A 81 -4.85 -1.93 -0.27
CA ALA A 81 -4.74 -0.48 -0.11
C ALA A 81 -3.58 0.15 -0.93
N ILE A 82 -2.59 -0.66 -1.33
CA ILE A 82 -1.57 -0.33 -2.35
C ILE A 82 -2.18 0.28 -3.63
N GLU A 83 -3.38 -0.14 -4.03
CA GLU A 83 -4.06 0.37 -5.23
C GLU A 83 -4.34 1.88 -5.14
N MET A 84 -4.62 2.38 -3.94
CA MET A 84 -4.82 3.81 -3.69
C MET A 84 -3.50 4.57 -3.58
N GLY A 85 -2.37 3.87 -3.43
CA GLY A 85 -1.02 4.45 -3.26
C GLY A 85 -0.47 5.16 -4.50
N ILE A 86 -1.20 5.14 -5.62
CA ILE A 86 -0.92 5.99 -6.78
C ILE A 86 -1.15 7.48 -6.42
N ASN A 87 -2.02 7.74 -5.45
CA ASN A 87 -2.32 9.07 -4.93
C ASN A 87 -1.65 9.29 -3.59
N ASN A 88 -1.25 10.54 -3.33
CA ASN A 88 -0.84 10.93 -1.99
C ASN A 88 -2.10 11.07 -1.12
N HIS A 89 -2.04 10.55 0.10
CA HIS A 89 -3.12 10.69 1.06
C HIS A 89 -2.90 11.90 1.97
N ILE A 90 -3.98 12.46 2.49
CA ILE A 90 -3.94 13.58 3.43
C ILE A 90 -3.41 13.12 4.80
N PRO A 91 -2.82 14.03 5.61
CA PRO A 91 -2.45 13.71 6.98
C PRO A 91 -3.64 13.23 7.81
N GLY A 92 -3.45 12.14 8.56
CA GLY A 92 -4.50 11.49 9.35
C GLY A 92 -5.26 10.39 8.59
N ASP A 93 -5.00 10.17 7.30
CA ASP A 93 -5.62 9.06 6.55
C ASP A 93 -5.09 7.69 7.00
N GLY A 94 -3.87 7.61 7.54
CA GLY A 94 -3.21 6.36 7.92
C GLY A 94 -2.56 5.59 6.76
N ARG A 95 -2.70 6.04 5.51
CA ARG A 95 -2.04 5.48 4.32
C ARG A 95 -1.12 6.49 3.62
N GLU A 96 -0.70 7.53 4.33
CA GLU A 96 0.16 8.61 3.82
C GLU A 96 1.48 8.09 3.24
N PHE A 97 1.96 6.96 3.76
CA PHE A 97 3.18 6.29 3.32
C PHE A 97 2.92 4.89 2.74
N VAL A 98 1.70 4.65 2.26
CA VAL A 98 1.35 3.50 1.41
C VAL A 98 1.38 3.99 -0.02
N ILE A 99 2.51 3.80 -0.68
CA ILE A 99 2.82 4.40 -1.98
C ILE A 99 3.07 3.31 -3.01
N SER A 100 2.51 3.47 -4.21
CA SER A 100 2.80 2.63 -5.37
C SER A 100 3.36 3.46 -6.53
N VAL A 101 3.87 2.76 -7.54
CA VAL A 101 4.18 3.37 -8.84
C VAL A 101 2.92 3.95 -9.47
N ASP A 102 3.06 5.06 -10.17
CA ASP A 102 1.96 5.81 -10.80
C ASP A 102 1.18 5.00 -11.86
N SER A 103 1.82 4.00 -12.46
CA SER A 103 1.26 3.10 -13.46
C SER A 103 0.51 1.90 -12.88
N ALA A 104 0.38 1.78 -11.55
CA ALA A 104 -0.31 0.65 -10.94
C ALA A 104 -1.80 0.63 -11.34
N GLN A 105 -2.29 -0.52 -11.78
CA GLN A 105 -3.69 -0.74 -12.13
C GLN A 105 -4.24 -1.96 -11.38
N LYS A 106 -5.46 -1.80 -10.85
CA LYS A 106 -6.25 -2.92 -10.33
C LYS A 106 -7.05 -3.51 -11.47
N ILE A 107 -6.91 -4.81 -11.69
CA ILE A 107 -7.68 -5.55 -12.68
C ILE A 107 -8.62 -6.48 -11.93
N TYR A 108 -9.88 -6.47 -12.33
CA TYR A 108 -10.89 -7.43 -11.92
C TYR A 108 -11.77 -7.76 -13.12
N ILE A 109 -12.41 -8.93 -13.08
CA ILE A 109 -13.41 -9.28 -14.08
C ILE A 109 -14.70 -8.59 -13.66
N ASP A 110 -15.19 -7.69 -14.51
CA ASP A 110 -16.57 -7.23 -14.41
C ASP A 110 -17.47 -8.25 -15.09
N ASN A 111 -18.50 -8.70 -14.38
CA ASN A 111 -19.49 -9.63 -14.91
C ASN A 111 -20.81 -8.92 -15.22
N ASP A 112 -20.83 -7.59 -15.28
CA ASP A 112 -22.00 -6.84 -15.74
C ASP A 112 -22.26 -7.10 -17.23
N PRO A 113 -23.33 -7.84 -17.60
CA PRO A 113 -23.61 -8.16 -18.99
C PRO A 113 -24.12 -6.94 -19.79
N TYR A 114 -24.30 -5.77 -19.16
CA TYR A 114 -24.89 -4.58 -19.78
C TYR A 114 -23.94 -3.40 -19.97
N GLN A 115 -22.66 -3.49 -19.61
CA GLN A 115 -21.69 -2.44 -19.92
C GLN A 115 -21.03 -2.69 -21.28
N SER A 116 -21.72 -2.21 -22.33
CA SER A 116 -21.09 -1.87 -23.61
C SER A 116 -20.96 -0.35 -23.70
N THR A 117 -19.73 0.08 -24.02
CA THR A 117 -19.24 1.45 -24.35
C THR A 117 -19.03 2.43 -23.20
#